data_AF-A0A0F5LVY9-F1
#
_entry.id   AF-A0A0F5LVY9-F1
#
_cell.length_a   1.000
_cell.length_b   1.000
_cell.length_c   1.000
_cell.angle_alpha   90.00
_cell.angle_beta   90.00
_cell.angle_gamma   90.00
#
_symmetry.space_group_name_H-M   'P 1'
#
loop_
_entity.id
_entity.type
_entity.pdbx_description
1 polymer ?
#
loop_
_entity_poly.entity_id
_entity_poly.type
_entity_poly.pdbx_seq_one_letter_code
_entity_poly.pdbx_strand_id
1 'polypeptide(L)'
;MLKYAAVLLPLVALAACSDADVASANLSKAADQFEINRRVVFYNGITGDYILSVEGLCSLGNADSKGQLTVTCKTGPGAYKKHFLGLSDNVTYFAEQLEAASVSAYHYRVVFKPSVIVPDIDIR
;
A
#
# COMPACT_ATOMS: atom_id res chain seq x y z
N MET A 1 -17.76 4.15 58.74
CA MET A 1 -18.05 2.82 58.16
C MET A 1 -17.88 2.90 56.65
N LEU A 2 -16.91 2.13 56.15
CA LEU A 2 -16.63 1.76 54.77
C LEU A 2 -17.84 1.72 53.82
N LYS A 3 -17.74 2.36 52.64
CA LYS A 3 -18.28 1.83 51.36
C LYS A 3 -17.37 2.24 50.19
N TYR A 4 -16.50 1.31 49.81
CA TYR A 4 -15.73 1.27 48.55
C TYR A 4 -16.67 1.38 47.34
N ALA A 5 -16.41 2.28 46.38
CA ALA A 5 -15.62 2.06 45.17
C ALA A 5 -16.34 1.25 44.07
N ALA A 6 -16.55 1.89 42.93
CA ALA A 6 -16.46 1.28 41.60
C ALA A 6 -16.45 2.42 40.55
N VAL A 7 -15.31 3.10 40.38
CA VAL A 7 -15.05 3.84 39.15
C VAL A 7 -14.66 2.79 38.11
N LEU A 8 -15.60 2.42 37.25
CA LEU A 8 -15.36 1.54 36.12
C LEU A 8 -14.53 2.32 35.10
N LEU A 9 -13.20 2.20 35.18
CA LEU A 9 -12.30 2.74 34.17
C LEU A 9 -12.48 1.89 32.90
N PRO A 10 -12.90 2.45 31.75
CA PRO A 10 -12.92 1.68 30.52
C PRO A 10 -11.45 1.41 30.15
N LEU A 11 -11.05 0.15 30.22
CA LEU A 11 -9.80 -0.33 29.63
C LEU A 11 -9.86 0.02 28.14
N VAL A 12 -9.12 1.06 27.74
CA VAL A 12 -8.85 1.33 26.34
C VAL A 12 -8.04 0.13 25.84
N ALA A 13 -8.70 -0.79 25.14
CA ALA A 13 -8.04 -1.89 24.46
C ALA A 13 -7.18 -1.28 23.35
N LEU A 14 -5.93 -0.97 23.68
CA LEU A 14 -4.89 -0.67 22.70
C LEU A 14 -4.73 -1.95 21.87
N ALA A 15 -5.32 -1.97 20.68
CA ALA A 15 -5.04 -3.00 19.69
C ALA A 15 -3.54 -2.89 19.35
N ALA A 16 -2.73 -3.76 19.95
CA ALA A 16 -1.32 -3.84 19.61
C ALA A 16 -1.22 -4.44 18.20
N CYS A 17 -0.73 -3.65 17.23
CA CYS A 17 -0.26 -4.19 15.96
C CYS A 17 0.87 -5.18 16.24
N SER A 18 0.85 -6.32 15.57
CA SER A 18 1.97 -7.26 15.61
C SER A 18 3.17 -6.72 14.84
N ASP A 19 4.36 -7.27 15.09
CA ASP A 19 5.56 -6.94 14.30
C ASP A 19 5.33 -7.20 12.79
N ALA A 20 4.51 -8.19 12.45
CA ALA A 20 4.12 -8.48 11.07
C ALA A 20 3.25 -7.36 10.46
N ASP A 21 2.33 -6.80 11.23
CA ASP A 21 1.50 -5.67 10.78
C ASP A 21 2.36 -4.41 10.54
N VAL A 22 3.32 -4.15 11.42
CA VAL A 22 4.26 -3.03 11.29
C VAL A 22 5.16 -3.23 10.06
N ALA A 23 5.72 -4.43 9.86
CA ALA A 23 6.52 -4.73 8.68
C ALA A 23 5.70 -4.59 7.39
N SER A 24 4.46 -5.09 7.36
CA SER A 24 3.54 -4.97 6.23
C SER A 24 3.23 -3.52 5.87
N ALA A 25 2.93 -2.69 6.87
CA ALA A 25 2.70 -1.25 6.69
C ALA A 25 3.95 -0.54 6.15
N ASN A 26 5.13 -0.90 6.64
CA ASN A 26 6.40 -0.32 6.21
C ASN A 26 6.76 -0.71 4.77
N LEU A 27 6.55 -1.97 4.38
CA LEU A 27 6.72 -2.43 2.99
C LEU A 27 5.74 -1.72 2.05
N SER A 28 4.48 -1.60 2.45
CA SER A 28 3.47 -0.88 1.69
C SER A 28 3.87 0.58 1.49
N LYS A 29 4.31 1.24 2.56
CA LYS A 29 4.80 2.63 2.51
C LYS A 29 6.01 2.79 1.59
N ALA A 30 6.97 1.88 1.66
CA ALA A 30 8.16 1.87 0.79
C ALA A 30 7.79 1.71 -0.68
N ALA A 31 6.88 0.79 -0.95
CA ALA A 31 6.43 0.53 -2.29
C ALA A 31 5.62 1.72 -2.87
N ASP A 32 4.89 2.46 -2.04
CA ASP A 32 4.24 3.73 -2.42
C ASP A 32 5.22 4.90 -2.59
N GLN A 33 6.45 4.77 -2.09
CA GLN A 33 7.57 5.67 -2.42
C GLN A 33 8.36 5.22 -3.65
N PHE A 34 7.92 4.15 -4.34
CA PHE A 34 8.63 3.58 -5.48
C PHE A 34 10.05 3.10 -5.11
N GLU A 35 10.22 2.57 -3.90
CA GLU A 35 11.49 2.01 -3.41
C GLU A 35 11.57 0.49 -3.59
N ILE A 36 10.43 -0.16 -3.85
CA ILE A 36 10.32 -1.63 -3.93
C ILE A 36 9.88 -2.04 -5.33
N ASN A 37 10.60 -3.00 -5.90
CA ASN A 37 10.25 -3.63 -7.17
C ASN A 37 9.14 -4.68 -6.94
N ARG A 38 8.03 -4.55 -7.67
CA ARG A 38 6.89 -5.45 -7.58
C ARG A 38 6.53 -5.99 -8.96
N ARG A 39 6.09 -7.24 -8.98
CA ARG A 39 5.45 -7.87 -10.13
C ARG A 39 3.98 -8.06 -9.81
N VAL A 40 3.12 -7.47 -10.63
CA VAL A 40 1.67 -7.59 -10.56
C VAL A 40 1.22 -8.41 -11.76
N VAL A 41 0.67 -9.60 -11.53
CA VAL A 41 0.17 -10.48 -12.58
C VAL A 41 -1.33 -10.57 -12.49
N PHE A 42 -2.00 -10.19 -13.57
CA PHE A 42 -3.42 -10.41 -13.77
C PHE A 42 -3.61 -11.73 -14.48
N TYR A 43 -4.52 -12.54 -13.96
CA TYR A 43 -4.77 -13.85 -14.52
C TYR A 43 -6.26 -14.19 -14.48
N ASN A 44 -6.62 -15.11 -15.36
CA ASN A 44 -7.95 -15.68 -15.39
C ASN A 44 -8.07 -16.77 -14.32
N GLY A 45 -8.97 -16.61 -13.36
CA GLY A 45 -9.21 -17.59 -12.30
C GLY A 45 -9.82 -18.91 -12.77
N ILE A 46 -10.42 -18.96 -13.98
CA ILE A 46 -10.97 -20.18 -14.57
C ILE A 46 -9.92 -20.93 -15.38
N THR A 47 -9.25 -20.25 -16.32
CA THR A 47 -8.31 -20.91 -17.25
C THR A 47 -6.87 -20.96 -16.73
N GLY A 48 -6.52 -20.09 -15.78
CA GLY A 48 -5.15 -19.92 -15.29
C GLY A 48 -4.26 -19.05 -16.20
N ASP A 49 -4.80 -18.55 -17.31
CA ASP A 49 -4.02 -17.77 -18.29
C ASP A 49 -3.59 -16.41 -17.72
N TYR A 50 -2.35 -16.03 -18.00
CA TYR A 50 -1.83 -14.72 -17.64
C TYR A 50 -2.28 -13.70 -18.68
N ILE A 51 -3.07 -12.73 -18.23
CA ILE A 51 -3.68 -11.71 -19.09
C ILE A 51 -2.75 -10.49 -19.22
N LEU A 52 -2.08 -10.12 -18.13
CA LEU A 52 -1.17 -9.00 -18.07
C LEU A 52 -0.16 -9.20 -16.95
N SER A 53 1.10 -8.84 -17.20
CA SER A 53 2.11 -8.70 -16.14
C SER A 53 2.69 -7.30 -16.18
N VAL A 54 2.70 -6.64 -15.02
CA VAL A 54 3.31 -5.33 -14.81
C VAL A 54 4.41 -5.51 -13.79
N GLU A 55 5.64 -5.23 -14.19
CA GLU A 55 6.81 -5.32 -13.31
C GLU A 55 7.52 -3.97 -13.23
N GLY A 56 7.94 -3.60 -12.03
CA GLY A 56 8.67 -2.37 -11.80
C GLY A 56 8.46 -1.80 -10.40
N LEU A 57 8.94 -0.58 -10.21
CA LEU A 57 8.66 0.21 -9.03
C LEU A 57 7.20 0.69 -9.10
N CYS A 58 6.29 -0.08 -8.53
CA CYS A 58 4.85 0.16 -8.63
C CYS A 58 4.20 0.35 -7.26
N SER A 59 3.20 1.24 -7.20
CA SER A 59 2.25 1.50 -6.11
C SER A 59 0.88 0.93 -6.49
N LEU A 60 0.14 0.41 -5.51
CA LEU A 60 -1.18 -0.22 -5.69
C LEU A 60 -2.21 0.51 -4.84
N GLY A 61 -3.46 0.65 -5.33
CA GLY A 61 -4.59 0.76 -4.40
C GLY A 61 -4.81 2.10 -3.72
N ASN A 62 -4.22 3.20 -4.20
CA ASN A 62 -4.21 4.48 -3.46
C ASN A 62 -5.61 5.11 -3.21
N ALA A 63 -6.66 4.69 -3.94
CA ALA A 63 -8.06 5.07 -3.70
C ALA A 63 -9.03 4.23 -4.55
N ASP A 64 -8.92 2.90 -4.53
CA ASP A 64 -9.75 2.06 -5.41
C ASP A 64 -11.09 1.68 -4.77
N SER A 65 -12.13 1.66 -5.60
CA SER A 65 -13.43 1.10 -5.23
C SER A 65 -13.45 -0.41 -5.39
N LYS A 66 -14.45 -1.07 -4.80
CA LYS A 66 -14.60 -2.53 -4.89
C LYS A 66 -14.64 -2.97 -6.36
N GLY A 67 -13.84 -3.98 -6.70
CA GLY A 67 -13.76 -4.52 -8.07
C GLY A 67 -12.86 -3.71 -9.00
N GLN A 68 -12.07 -2.77 -8.48
CA GLN A 68 -11.09 -2.02 -9.27
C GLN A 68 -9.71 -2.12 -8.63
N LEU A 69 -8.68 -2.05 -9.47
CA LEU A 69 -7.31 -1.88 -9.04
C LEU A 69 -6.63 -0.82 -9.92
N THR A 70 -5.97 0.14 -9.28
CA THR A 70 -5.03 1.04 -9.94
C THR A 70 -3.61 0.66 -9.59
N VAL A 71 -2.79 0.57 -10.64
CA VAL A 71 -1.35 0.31 -10.53
C VAL A 71 -0.62 1.52 -11.09
N THR A 72 0.15 2.21 -10.26
CA THR A 72 0.99 3.33 -10.71
C THR A 72 2.43 2.88 -10.69
N CYS A 73 3.14 2.91 -11.81
CA CYS A 73 4.53 2.49 -11.90
C CYS A 73 5.42 3.65 -12.31
N LYS A 74 6.55 3.80 -11.63
CA LYS A 74 7.61 4.74 -12.01
C LYS A 74 8.46 4.11 -13.11
N THR A 75 8.44 4.70 -14.29
CA THR A 75 9.11 4.18 -15.50
C THR A 75 10.39 4.94 -15.85
N GLY A 76 10.72 6.01 -15.10
CA GLY A 76 11.92 6.81 -15.27
C GLY A 76 11.99 7.98 -14.28
N PRO A 77 13.03 8.83 -14.33
CA PRO A 77 13.11 10.03 -13.51
C PRO A 77 11.93 10.96 -13.78
N GLY A 78 11.05 11.14 -12.78
CA GLY A 78 9.84 11.96 -12.91
C GLY A 78 8.74 11.39 -13.82
N ALA A 79 8.92 10.19 -14.38
CA ALA A 79 7.97 9.59 -15.33
C ALA A 79 7.19 8.44 -14.69
N TYR A 80 5.87 8.46 -14.85
CA TYR A 80 4.96 7.49 -14.27
C TYR A 80 3.93 7.02 -15.29
N LYS A 81 3.55 5.74 -15.21
CA LYS A 81 2.40 5.17 -15.91
C LYS A 81 1.36 4.75 -14.88
N LYS A 82 0.08 5.02 -15.16
CA LYS A 82 -1.04 4.55 -14.34
C LYS A 82 -1.91 3.61 -15.16
N HIS A 83 -2.19 2.46 -14.59
CA HIS A 83 -3.06 1.43 -15.14
C HIS A 83 -4.34 1.41 -14.32
N PHE A 84 -5.49 1.39 -14.99
CA PHE A 84 -6.80 1.20 -14.39
C PHE A 84 -7.32 -0.16 -14.81
N LEU A 85 -7.57 -1.04 -13.84
CA LEU A 85 -7.90 -2.43 -14.09
C LEU A 85 -9.21 -2.75 -13.40
N GLY A 86 -10.19 -3.22 -14.19
CA GLY A 86 -11.44 -3.76 -13.66
C GLY A 86 -11.24 -5.21 -13.28
N LEU A 87 -11.50 -5.55 -12.03
CA LEU A 87 -11.56 -6.91 -11.54
C LEU A 87 -12.96 -7.46 -11.82
N SER A 88 -13.04 -8.72 -12.22
CA SER A 88 -14.31 -9.43 -12.44
C SER A 88 -14.28 -10.78 -11.75
N ASP A 89 -15.39 -11.51 -11.74
CA ASP A 89 -15.47 -12.82 -11.09
C ASP A 89 -14.41 -13.82 -11.59
N ASN A 90 -13.95 -13.63 -12.83
CA ASN A 90 -12.95 -14.50 -13.47
C ASN A 90 -11.59 -13.82 -13.65
N VAL A 91 -11.47 -12.51 -13.40
CA VAL A 91 -10.21 -11.77 -13.59
C VAL A 91 -9.78 -11.20 -12.25
N THR A 92 -8.67 -11.72 -11.76
CA THR A 92 -8.06 -11.29 -10.49
C THR A 92 -6.58 -10.98 -10.71
N TYR A 93 -5.90 -10.58 -9.64
CA TYR A 93 -4.48 -10.28 -9.66
C TYR A 93 -3.76 -10.86 -8.46
N PHE A 94 -2.47 -11.11 -8.66
CA PHE A 94 -1.52 -11.36 -7.60
C PHE A 94 -0.39 -10.33 -7.72
N ALA A 95 0.10 -9.85 -6.58
CA ALA A 95 1.21 -8.92 -6.53
C ALA A 95 2.32 -9.49 -5.64
N GLU A 96 3.52 -9.62 -6.21
CA GLU A 96 4.72 -10.10 -5.55
C GLU A 96 5.72 -8.97 -5.41
N GLN A 97 6.39 -8.92 -4.26
CA GLN A 97 7.63 -8.21 -4.10
C GLN A 97 8.77 -9.13 -4.52
N LEU A 98 9.56 -8.73 -5.51
CA LEU A 98 10.55 -9.61 -6.14
C LEU A 98 11.80 -9.84 -5.27
N GLU A 99 12.19 -8.83 -4.49
CA GLU A 99 13.40 -8.86 -3.68
C GLU A 99 13.09 -8.56 -2.22
N ALA A 100 13.84 -9.17 -1.30
CA ALA A 100 13.71 -8.84 0.12
C ALA A 100 14.05 -7.36 0.35
N ALA A 101 13.21 -6.67 1.13
CA ALA A 101 13.47 -5.30 1.54
C ALA A 101 13.74 -5.26 3.05
N SER A 102 14.83 -4.61 3.45
CA SER A 102 15.15 -4.42 4.86
C SER A 102 14.17 -3.40 5.47
N VAL A 103 13.14 -3.89 6.14
CA VAL A 103 12.19 -3.07 6.92
C VAL A 103 12.37 -3.33 8.40
N SER A 104 12.22 -2.26 9.20
CA SER A 104 12.29 -2.36 10.65
C SER A 104 10.91 -2.49 11.25
N ALA A 105 10.72 -3.42 12.19
CA ALA A 105 9.52 -3.49 13.02
C ALA A 105 9.50 -2.41 14.13
N TYR A 106 10.66 -1.82 14.44
CA TYR A 106 10.82 -0.98 15.64
C TYR A 106 11.18 0.48 15.34
N HIS A 107 11.44 0.84 14.08
CA HIS A 107 11.90 2.19 13.73
C HIS A 107 10.76 3.05 13.18
N TYR A 108 10.63 4.25 13.73
CA TYR A 108 9.72 5.27 13.22
C TYR A 108 10.19 5.79 11.86
N ARG A 109 9.32 5.72 10.86
CA ARG A 109 9.59 6.16 9.49
C ARG A 109 8.78 7.41 9.17
N VAL A 110 9.45 8.56 9.04
CA VAL A 110 8.85 9.81 8.54
C VAL A 110 9.25 10.04 7.10
N VAL A 111 8.27 10.24 6.22
CA VAL A 111 8.51 10.62 4.84
C VAL A 111 8.12 12.08 4.66
N PHE A 112 9.11 12.96 4.52
CA PHE A 112 8.89 14.33 4.10
C PHE A 112 8.91 14.40 2.57
N LYS A 113 7.87 14.97 1.95
CA LYS A 113 7.89 15.35 0.52
C LYS A 113 7.86 16.88 0.41
N PRO A 114 9.01 17.59 0.52
CA PRO A 114 9.01 19.06 0.59
C PRO A 114 8.53 19.72 -0.71
N SER A 115 8.72 19.08 -1.86
CA SER A 115 8.46 19.66 -3.18
C SER A 115 6.99 19.71 -3.61
N VAL A 116 6.05 19.13 -2.86
CA VAL A 116 4.60 19.26 -3.09
C VAL A 116 3.95 20.37 -2.24
N ILE A 117 4.72 21.00 -1.35
CA ILE A 117 4.24 22.10 -0.49
C ILE A 117 4.28 23.46 -1.23
N VAL A 118 4.97 23.53 -2.37
CA VAL A 118 4.88 24.69 -3.26
C VAL A 118 3.76 24.40 -4.27
N PRO A 119 2.56 24.99 -4.13
CA PRO A 119 1.52 24.83 -5.13
C PRO A 119 2.02 25.40 -6.46
N ASP A 120 1.87 24.62 -7.53
CA ASP A 120 1.94 25.17 -8.89
C ASP A 120 0.79 26.17 -9.01
N ILE A 121 1.11 27.47 -9.01
CA ILE A 121 0.13 28.52 -9.27
C ILE A 121 -0.06 28.57 -10.79
N ASP A 122 -1.06 27.85 -11.27
CA ASP A 122 -1.53 27.95 -12.66
C ASP A 122 -2.28 29.30 -12.81
N ILE A 123 -1.57 30.32 -13.30
CA ILE A 123 -2.17 31.59 -13.68
C ILE A 123 -2.72 31.41 -15.11
N ARG A 124 -4.04 31.27 -15.22
CA ARG A 124 -4.75 31.44 -16.49
C ARG A 124 -5.07 32.91 -16.75
#